data_AF-A0A2S2R1W1-F1
#
_entry.id   AF-A0A2S2R1W1-F1
#
_cell.length_a   1.000
_cell.length_b   1.000
_cell.length_c   1.000
_cell.angle_alpha   90.00
_cell.angle_beta   90.00
_cell.angle_gamma   90.00
#
_symmetry.space_group_name_H-M   'P 1'
#
loop_
_entity.id
_entity.type
_entity.pdbx_description
1 polymer ?
#
loop_
_entity_poly.entity_id
_entity_poly.type
_entity_poly.pdbx_seq_one_letter_code
_entity_poly.pdbx_strand_id
1 'polypeptide(L)'
;MTLNFDTENLDEINNSILNGCVPEVSINENHLAERDEALLAHLETAKLVLNKLYNLLSKLLSHDADQQIRPEDILNSCLYLCGEHCKSNLPWSDIESYSLMNLCIEKICSLMNCHSINELFTKIDVSSIFVGLQYKLKNDNWKKYPAAVECYMWVLKYLKVIYLE
;
A
#
# COMPACT_ATOMS: atom_id res chain seq x y z
N MET A 1 -13.76 -8.74 27.47
CA MET A 1 -14.05 -8.35 26.08
C MET A 1 -12.77 -8.66 25.33
N THR A 2 -12.68 -9.86 24.76
CA THR A 2 -11.48 -10.31 24.05
C THR A 2 -11.50 -9.62 22.69
N LEU A 3 -10.68 -8.58 22.53
CA LEU A 3 -10.36 -8.05 21.21
C LEU A 3 -9.69 -9.17 20.42
N ASN A 4 -10.15 -9.41 19.19
CA ASN A 4 -9.64 -10.50 18.39
C ASN A 4 -8.29 -10.08 17.78
N PHE A 5 -7.27 -10.90 17.93
CA PHE A 5 -5.89 -10.57 17.54
C PHE A 5 -5.77 -10.18 16.06
N ASP A 6 -6.58 -10.77 15.17
CA ASP A 6 -6.54 -10.46 13.74
C ASP A 6 -7.24 -9.13 13.41
N THR A 7 -8.32 -8.76 14.12
CA THR A 7 -8.94 -7.42 13.98
C THR A 7 -8.04 -6.31 14.49
N GLU A 8 -7.30 -6.54 15.59
CA GLU A 8 -6.28 -5.59 16.06
C GLU A 8 -5.14 -5.44 15.04
N ASN A 9 -4.70 -6.54 14.41
CA ASN A 9 -3.70 -6.47 13.33
C ASN A 9 -4.22 -5.69 12.12
N LEU A 10 -5.50 -5.84 11.74
CA LEU A 10 -6.08 -5.06 10.65
C LEU A 10 -6.19 -3.59 11.00
N ASP A 11 -6.61 -3.24 12.22
CA ASP A 11 -6.64 -1.86 12.68
C ASP A 11 -5.23 -1.26 12.77
N GLU A 12 -4.22 -2.01 13.20
CA GLU A 12 -2.83 -1.58 13.16
C GLU A 12 -2.32 -1.37 11.74
N ILE A 13 -2.65 -2.27 10.81
CA ILE A 13 -2.31 -2.15 9.39
C ILE A 13 -2.99 -0.91 8.81
N ASN A 14 -4.30 -0.77 9.00
CA ASN A 14 -5.08 0.36 8.54
C ASN A 14 -4.61 1.68 9.17
N ASN A 15 -4.27 1.70 10.46
CA ASN A 15 -3.71 2.87 11.11
C ASN A 15 -2.31 3.19 10.59
N SER A 16 -1.47 2.18 10.34
CA SER A 16 -0.13 2.38 9.77
C SER A 16 -0.20 2.83 8.32
N ILE A 17 -1.21 2.40 7.57
CA ILE A 17 -1.52 2.83 6.21
C ILE A 17 -2.15 4.24 6.24
N LEU A 18 -3.04 4.57 7.17
CA LEU A 18 -3.58 5.93 7.28
C LEU A 18 -2.50 6.94 7.71
N ASN A 19 -1.70 6.58 8.73
CA ASN A 19 -0.64 7.42 9.28
C ASN A 19 0.64 7.40 8.43
N GLY A 20 0.80 6.38 7.58
CA GLY A 20 2.05 6.05 6.90
C GLY A 20 1.92 5.71 5.42
N CYS A 21 0.76 5.84 4.78
CA CYS A 21 0.60 5.65 3.33
C CYS A 21 1.42 6.63 2.50
N VAL A 22 1.97 7.68 3.11
CA VAL A 22 2.88 8.53 2.37
C VAL A 22 3.79 9.23 3.36
N PRO A 23 5.12 9.15 3.17
CA PRO A 23 6.02 9.96 3.96
C PRO A 23 5.71 11.43 3.66
N GLU A 24 5.34 12.20 4.70
CA GLU A 24 5.39 13.66 4.59
C GLU A 24 6.87 14.06 4.61
N VAL A 25 7.33 14.73 3.56
CA VAL A 25 8.69 15.26 3.50
C VAL A 25 8.68 16.78 3.50
N SER A 26 9.68 17.36 4.16
CA SER A 26 9.93 18.79 4.09
C SER A 26 10.25 19.18 2.64
N ILE A 27 9.60 20.24 2.16
CA ILE A 27 9.84 20.83 0.84
C ILE A 27 10.90 21.94 0.87
N ASN A 28 11.46 22.24 2.05
CA ASN A 28 12.48 23.27 2.21
C ASN A 28 13.86 22.65 1.92
N GLU A 29 14.54 23.15 0.90
CA GLU A 29 15.87 22.69 0.46
C GLU A 29 16.94 22.76 1.55
N ASN A 30 16.72 23.54 2.61
CA ASN A 30 17.63 23.61 3.76
C ASN A 30 17.55 22.39 4.70
N HIS A 31 16.55 21.51 4.53
CA HIS A 31 16.28 20.37 5.42
C HIS A 31 16.42 19.01 4.72
N LEU A 32 17.37 18.90 3.79
CA LEU A 32 17.61 17.66 3.02
C LEU A 32 17.97 16.46 3.92
N ALA A 33 18.77 16.67 4.97
CA ALA A 33 19.13 15.60 5.92
C ALA A 33 17.91 15.07 6.70
N GLU A 34 17.04 15.97 7.18
CA GLU A 34 15.80 15.61 7.87
C GLU A 34 14.84 14.86 6.94
N ARG A 35 14.84 15.21 5.64
CA ARG A 35 14.09 14.48 4.62
C ARG A 35 14.63 13.05 4.44
N ASP A 36 15.94 12.85 4.33
CA ASP A 36 16.52 11.52 4.15
C ASP A 36 16.31 10.63 5.38
N GLU A 37 16.45 11.19 6.59
CA GLU A 37 16.12 10.49 7.85
C GLU A 37 14.64 10.10 7.91
N ALA A 38 13.72 11.00 7.54
CA ALA A 38 12.30 10.71 7.51
C ALA A 38 11.95 9.60 6.49
N LEU A 39 12.59 9.61 5.32
CA LEU A 39 12.38 8.60 4.28
C LEU A 39 12.92 7.22 4.71
N LEU A 40 14.06 7.18 5.41
CA LEU A 40 14.61 5.95 5.96
C LEU A 40 13.73 5.38 7.08
N ALA A 41 13.29 6.22 8.02
CA ALA A 41 12.40 5.80 9.10
C ALA A 41 11.06 5.26 8.55
N HIS A 42 10.57 5.88 7.48
CA HIS A 42 9.41 5.39 6.75
C HIS A 42 9.68 4.02 6.10
N LEU A 43 10.82 3.80 5.43
CA LEU A 43 11.16 2.50 4.83
C LEU A 43 11.13 1.36 5.86
N GLU A 44 11.76 1.55 7.02
CA GLU A 44 11.79 0.52 8.07
C GLU A 44 10.39 0.24 8.63
N THR A 45 9.58 1.28 8.81
CA THR A 45 8.17 1.13 9.20
C THR A 45 7.38 0.39 8.13
N ALA A 46 7.56 0.75 6.86
CA ALA A 46 6.84 0.15 5.75
C ALA A 46 7.15 -1.33 5.58
N LYS A 47 8.41 -1.76 5.76
CA LYS A 47 8.79 -3.19 5.77
C LYS A 47 8.05 -3.98 6.85
N LEU A 48 7.97 -3.43 8.06
CA LEU A 48 7.22 -4.05 9.16
C LEU A 48 5.74 -4.21 8.80
N VAL A 49 5.13 -3.17 8.23
CA VAL A 49 3.71 -3.17 7.84
C VAL A 49 3.46 -4.11 6.65
N LEU A 50 4.33 -4.12 5.64
CA LEU A 50 4.28 -5.06 4.51
C LEU A 50 4.36 -6.51 4.98
N ASN A 51 5.24 -6.81 5.93
CA ASN A 51 5.34 -8.15 6.50
C ASN A 51 4.09 -8.52 7.33
N LYS A 52 3.53 -7.58 8.10
CA LYS A 52 2.24 -7.80 8.80
C LYS A 52 1.10 -8.08 7.80
N LEU A 53 1.01 -7.29 6.73
CA LEU A 53 0.05 -7.47 5.65
C LEU A 53 0.23 -8.83 4.97
N TYR A 54 1.46 -9.20 4.61
CA TYR A 54 1.77 -10.51 4.03
C TYR A 54 1.29 -11.67 4.91
N ASN A 55 1.52 -11.58 6.23
CA ASN A 55 1.10 -12.60 7.18
C ASN A 55 -0.43 -12.67 7.30
N LEU A 56 -1.12 -11.53 7.34
CA LEU A 56 -2.59 -11.47 7.35
C LEU A 56 -3.18 -12.07 6.08
N LEU A 57 -2.68 -11.68 4.91
CA LEU A 57 -3.07 -12.24 3.61
C LEU A 57 -2.84 -13.76 3.54
N SER A 58 -1.74 -14.24 4.12
CA SER A 58 -1.43 -15.67 4.18
C SER A 58 -2.44 -16.45 5.02
N LYS A 59 -2.81 -15.93 6.21
CA LYS A 59 -3.83 -16.54 7.07
C LYS A 59 -5.21 -16.57 6.41
N LEU A 60 -5.58 -15.51 5.71
CA LEU A 60 -6.85 -15.45 4.98
C LEU A 60 -6.91 -16.52 3.88
N LEU A 61 -5.80 -16.76 3.18
CA LEU A 61 -5.70 -17.80 2.14
C LEU A 61 -5.74 -19.22 2.72
N SER A 62 -5.15 -19.46 3.88
CA SER A 62 -5.16 -20.79 4.51
C SER A 62 -6.47 -21.09 5.23
N HIS A 63 -7.44 -20.16 5.24
CA HIS A 63 -8.65 -20.21 6.06
C HIS A 63 -8.38 -20.32 7.57
N ASP A 64 -7.17 -19.97 8.01
CA ASP A 64 -6.76 -19.93 9.42
C ASP A 64 -7.03 -18.55 10.07
N ALA A 65 -7.52 -17.58 9.30
CA ALA A 65 -7.94 -16.26 9.78
C ALA A 65 -9.34 -16.30 10.39
N ASP A 66 -9.60 -15.40 11.34
CA ASP A 66 -10.96 -15.12 11.81
C ASP A 66 -11.90 -14.77 10.64
N GLN A 67 -13.08 -15.42 10.58
CA GLN A 67 -14.03 -15.32 9.47
C GLN A 67 -14.65 -13.92 9.29
N GLN A 68 -14.29 -12.96 10.14
CA GLN A 68 -14.81 -11.60 10.13
C GLN A 68 -14.10 -10.68 9.12
N ILE A 69 -12.83 -10.93 8.79
CA ILE A 69 -12.08 -10.08 7.86
C ILE A 69 -12.26 -10.61 6.45
N ARG A 70 -12.86 -9.81 5.57
CA ARG A 70 -13.01 -10.18 4.16
C ARG A 70 -11.88 -9.58 3.33
N PRO A 71 -11.49 -10.21 2.21
CA PRO A 71 -10.46 -9.67 1.31
C PRO A 71 -10.71 -8.22 0.87
N GLU A 72 -11.98 -7.83 0.71
CA GLU A 72 -12.37 -6.47 0.33
C GLU A 72 -12.02 -5.43 1.40
N ASP A 73 -12.03 -5.83 2.68
CA ASP A 73 -11.77 -4.94 3.80
C ASP A 73 -10.28 -4.53 3.88
N ILE A 74 -9.39 -5.30 3.22
CA ILE A 74 -7.94 -5.08 3.20
C ILE A 74 -7.40 -4.65 1.83
N LEU A 75 -8.23 -4.70 0.80
CA LEU A 75 -7.83 -4.51 -0.60
C LEU A 75 -7.17 -3.14 -0.83
N ASN A 76 -7.85 -2.05 -0.46
CA ASN A 76 -7.34 -0.70 -0.70
C ASN A 76 -6.04 -0.46 0.06
N SER A 77 -6.00 -0.87 1.33
CA SER A 77 -4.82 -0.86 2.18
C SER A 77 -3.64 -1.59 1.52
N CYS A 78 -3.87 -2.80 1.01
CA CYS A 78 -2.86 -3.55 0.29
C CYS A 78 -2.35 -2.81 -0.96
N LEU A 79 -3.27 -2.25 -1.76
CA LEU A 79 -2.93 -1.56 -3.00
C LEU A 79 -2.16 -0.26 -2.78
N TYR A 80 -2.47 0.50 -1.73
CA TYR A 80 -1.72 1.72 -1.40
C TYR A 80 -0.27 1.38 -1.04
N LEU A 81 -0.08 0.49 -0.08
CA LEU A 81 1.25 0.11 0.40
C LEU A 81 2.10 -0.53 -0.71
N CYS A 82 1.50 -1.37 -1.54
CA CYS A 82 2.20 -1.94 -2.70
C CYS A 82 2.53 -0.88 -3.77
N GLY A 83 1.63 0.07 -4.00
CA GLY A 83 1.82 1.15 -4.96
C GLY A 83 2.94 2.11 -4.55
N GLU A 84 3.07 2.42 -3.26
CA GLU A 84 4.14 3.28 -2.73
C GLU A 84 5.54 2.67 -2.93
N HIS A 85 5.60 1.34 -2.86
CA HIS A 85 6.83 0.56 -2.99
C HIS A 85 7.02 -0.04 -4.38
N CYS A 86 6.23 0.36 -5.39
CA CYS A 86 6.16 -0.26 -6.73
C CYS A 86 7.47 -0.28 -7.54
N LYS A 87 8.55 0.30 -6.99
CA LYS A 87 9.91 0.33 -7.54
C LYS A 87 10.90 0.13 -6.38
N SER A 88 12.01 -0.54 -6.64
CA SER A 88 13.04 -0.85 -5.63
C SER A 88 14.16 0.20 -5.51
N ASN A 89 14.12 1.26 -6.30
CA ASN A 89 15.18 2.28 -6.37
C ASN A 89 14.68 3.68 -5.97
N LEU A 90 13.68 3.74 -5.09
CA LEU A 90 13.15 4.99 -4.54
C LEU A 90 13.81 5.27 -3.18
N PRO A 91 13.95 6.54 -2.76
CA PRO A 91 14.50 6.86 -1.44
C PRO A 91 13.76 6.23 -0.24
N TRP A 92 12.49 5.83 -0.43
CA TRP A 92 11.64 5.17 0.57
C TRP A 92 11.36 3.70 0.24
N SER A 93 12.05 3.10 -0.72
CA SER A 93 11.82 1.73 -1.16
C SER A 93 13.12 1.04 -1.57
N ASP A 94 13.23 -0.24 -1.29
CA ASP A 94 14.41 -1.06 -1.57
C ASP A 94 14.03 -2.44 -2.12
N ILE A 95 15.02 -3.30 -2.32
CA ILE A 95 14.80 -4.66 -2.87
C ILE A 95 13.91 -5.49 -1.94
N GLU A 96 14.06 -5.34 -0.62
CA GLU A 96 13.33 -6.11 0.37
C GLU A 96 11.85 -5.72 0.41
N SER A 97 11.58 -4.42 0.60
CA SER A 97 10.21 -3.89 0.55
C SER A 97 9.54 -4.13 -0.79
N TYR A 98 10.28 -4.02 -1.90
CA TYR A 98 9.77 -4.35 -3.23
C TYR A 98 9.38 -5.83 -3.35
N SER A 99 10.19 -6.73 -2.79
CA SER A 99 9.90 -8.17 -2.80
C SER A 99 8.68 -8.51 -1.95
N LEU A 100 8.58 -7.94 -0.75
CA LEU A 100 7.42 -8.11 0.15
C LEU A 100 6.12 -7.60 -0.50
N MET A 101 6.18 -6.46 -1.19
CA MET A 101 5.04 -5.94 -1.95
C MET A 101 4.58 -6.94 -3.03
N ASN A 102 5.49 -7.52 -3.82
CA ASN A 102 5.10 -8.46 -4.86
C ASN A 102 4.41 -9.70 -4.26
N LEU A 103 4.92 -10.21 -3.14
CA LEU A 103 4.28 -11.30 -2.41
C LEU A 103 2.88 -10.94 -1.89
N CYS A 104 2.68 -9.69 -1.43
CA CYS A 104 1.36 -9.21 -1.04
C CYS A 104 0.40 -9.16 -2.24
N ILE A 105 0.88 -8.66 -3.40
CA ILE A 105 0.10 -8.62 -4.64
C ILE A 105 -0.32 -10.02 -5.09
N GLU A 106 0.57 -11.00 -5.09
CA GLU A 106 0.25 -12.38 -5.44
C GLU A 106 -0.87 -12.95 -4.55
N LYS A 107 -0.80 -12.68 -3.24
CA LYS A 107 -1.80 -13.17 -2.28
C LYS A 107 -3.14 -12.47 -2.41
N ILE A 108 -3.17 -11.16 -2.54
CA ILE A 108 -4.44 -10.44 -2.71
C ILE A 108 -5.09 -10.81 -4.04
N CYS A 109 -4.32 -11.01 -5.12
CA CYS A 109 -4.85 -11.53 -6.38
C CYS A 109 -5.46 -12.92 -6.19
N SER A 110 -4.78 -13.80 -5.45
CA SER A 110 -5.29 -15.14 -5.12
C SER A 110 -6.60 -15.09 -4.33
N LEU A 111 -6.68 -14.24 -3.29
CA LEU A 111 -7.89 -14.04 -2.48
C LEU A 111 -9.06 -13.51 -3.32
N MET A 112 -8.76 -12.64 -4.28
CA MET A 112 -9.75 -12.04 -5.19
C MET A 112 -10.02 -12.89 -6.44
N ASN A 113 -9.52 -14.14 -6.49
CA ASN A 113 -9.65 -15.04 -7.64
C ASN A 113 -9.20 -14.38 -8.97
N CYS A 114 -8.02 -13.77 -8.95
CA CYS A 114 -7.38 -13.13 -10.09
C CYS A 114 -5.99 -13.76 -10.33
N HIS A 115 -5.62 -13.97 -11.58
CA HIS A 115 -4.32 -14.55 -11.95
C HIS A 115 -3.20 -13.51 -11.99
N SER A 116 -3.56 -12.23 -12.04
CA SER A 116 -2.61 -11.12 -12.11
C SER A 116 -3.21 -9.84 -11.54
N ILE A 117 -2.33 -8.90 -11.23
CA ILE A 117 -2.74 -7.55 -10.83
C ILE A 117 -3.49 -6.81 -11.94
N ASN A 118 -3.20 -7.06 -13.21
CA ASN A 118 -3.96 -6.49 -14.33
C ASN A 118 -5.43 -6.91 -14.25
N GLU A 119 -5.67 -8.21 -14.05
CA GLU A 119 -7.01 -8.76 -13.89
C GLU A 119 -7.70 -8.24 -12.61
N LEU A 120 -6.95 -8.04 -11.53
CA LEU A 120 -7.49 -7.41 -10.32
C LEU A 120 -8.03 -6.01 -10.63
N PHE A 121 -7.26 -5.18 -11.34
CA PHE A 121 -7.67 -3.82 -11.69
C PHE A 121 -8.87 -3.73 -12.64
N THR A 122 -9.24 -4.80 -13.35
CA THR A 122 -10.49 -4.83 -14.14
C THR A 122 -11.73 -5.14 -13.31
N LYS A 123 -11.57 -5.69 -12.09
CA LYS A 123 -12.67 -6.15 -11.22
C LYS A 123 -12.99 -5.20 -10.06
N ILE A 124 -12.06 -4.32 -9.69
CA ILE A 124 -12.19 -3.47 -8.50
C ILE A 124 -12.67 -2.07 -8.85
N ASP A 125 -13.32 -1.40 -7.89
CA ASP A 125 -13.64 0.02 -8.01
C ASP A 125 -12.40 0.90 -7.74
N VAL A 126 -11.70 1.24 -8.82
CA VAL A 126 -10.51 2.08 -8.77
C VAL A 126 -10.83 3.53 -8.33
N SER A 127 -12.09 3.97 -8.41
CA SER A 127 -12.47 5.30 -7.93
C SER A 127 -12.27 5.41 -6.41
N SER A 128 -12.53 4.34 -5.66
CA SER A 128 -12.31 4.29 -4.21
C SER A 128 -10.84 4.47 -3.82
N ILE A 129 -9.91 3.97 -4.66
CA ILE A 129 -8.46 4.14 -4.49
C ILE A 129 -8.08 5.60 -4.65
N PHE A 130 -8.58 6.28 -5.68
CA PHE A 130 -8.28 7.69 -5.90
C PHE A 130 -8.89 8.61 -4.84
N VAL A 131 -10.06 8.26 -4.31
CA VAL A 131 -10.65 9.00 -3.18
C VAL A 131 -9.71 8.95 -1.97
N GLY A 132 -9.14 7.78 -1.66
CA GLY A 132 -8.19 7.65 -0.55
C GLY A 132 -6.88 8.41 -0.77
N LEU A 133 -6.38 8.52 -2.00
CA LEU A 133 -5.17 9.31 -2.30
C LEU A 133 -5.42 10.83 -2.34
N GLN A 134 -6.68 11.24 -2.49
CA GLN A 134 -7.05 12.61 -2.85
C GLN A 134 -6.53 13.67 -1.86
N TYR A 135 -6.60 13.41 -0.55
CA TYR A 135 -6.20 14.39 0.47
C TYR A 135 -4.71 14.73 0.42
N LYS A 136 -3.88 13.79 -0.05
CA LYS A 136 -2.43 13.96 -0.18
C LYS A 136 -2.00 14.54 -1.53
N LEU A 137 -2.84 14.41 -2.55
CA LEU A 137 -2.51 14.86 -3.91
C LEU A 137 -3.06 16.25 -4.27
N LYS A 138 -4.04 16.77 -3.52
CA LYS A 138 -4.64 18.10 -3.77
C LYS A 138 -3.80 19.26 -3.22
N ASN A 139 -4.08 20.47 -3.71
CA ASN A 139 -3.58 21.75 -3.14
C ASN A 139 -2.07 21.80 -2.91
N ASP A 140 -1.27 21.37 -3.89
CA ASP A 140 0.21 21.28 -3.80
C ASP A 140 0.78 20.33 -2.72
N ASN A 141 -0.07 19.61 -1.98
CA ASN A 141 0.38 18.65 -0.96
C ASN A 141 1.19 17.50 -1.58
N TRP A 142 0.97 17.18 -2.86
CA TRP A 142 1.69 16.11 -3.56
C TRP A 142 3.22 16.23 -3.46
N LYS A 143 3.76 17.46 -3.36
CA LYS A 143 5.20 17.73 -3.20
C LYS A 143 5.77 17.19 -1.89
N LYS A 144 4.93 17.15 -0.86
CA LYS A 144 5.25 16.59 0.44
C LYS A 144 5.03 15.09 0.49
N TYR A 145 4.37 14.51 -0.51
CA TYR A 145 3.84 13.15 -0.46
C TYR A 145 4.29 12.32 -1.67
N PRO A 146 5.62 12.12 -1.86
CA PRO A 146 6.15 11.53 -3.07
C PRO A 146 5.76 10.04 -3.25
N ALA A 147 5.58 9.27 -2.18
CA ALA A 147 5.13 7.88 -2.31
C ALA A 147 3.66 7.76 -2.77
N ALA A 148 2.76 8.68 -2.41
CA ALA A 148 1.39 8.69 -2.98
C ALA A 148 1.42 9.02 -4.46
N VAL A 149 2.32 9.89 -4.89
CA VAL A 149 2.46 10.20 -6.31
C VAL A 149 2.87 8.93 -7.07
N GLU A 150 3.83 8.17 -6.54
CA GLU A 150 4.22 6.88 -7.15
C GLU A 150 3.07 5.86 -7.12
N CYS A 151 2.35 5.72 -6.01
CA CYS A 151 1.16 4.86 -5.93
C CYS A 151 0.09 5.27 -6.96
N TYR A 152 -0.19 6.56 -7.08
CA TYR A 152 -1.14 7.09 -8.06
C TYR A 152 -0.72 6.76 -9.49
N MET A 153 0.55 7.00 -9.84
CA MET A 153 1.11 6.70 -11.15
C MET A 153 1.10 5.20 -11.45
N TRP A 154 1.34 4.37 -10.44
CA TRP A 154 1.28 2.92 -10.55
C TRP A 154 -0.14 2.44 -10.87
N VAL A 155 -1.17 2.93 -10.16
CA VAL A 155 -2.58 2.62 -10.47
C VAL A 155 -2.96 3.07 -11.87
N LEU A 156 -2.56 4.28 -12.29
CA LEU A 156 -2.82 4.79 -13.64
C LEU A 156 -2.23 3.91 -14.75
N LYS A 157 -1.06 3.29 -14.52
CA LYS A 157 -0.43 2.38 -15.48
C LYS A 157 -1.38 1.22 -15.83
N TYR A 158 -2.07 0.66 -14.84
CA TYR A 158 -2.98 -0.46 -15.06
C TYR A 158 -4.29 -0.02 -15.72
N LEU A 159 -4.82 1.16 -15.36
CA LEU A 159 -5.97 1.72 -16.07
C LEU A 159 -5.67 1.97 -17.55
N LYS A 160 -4.49 2.50 -17.87
CA LYS A 160 -4.09 2.76 -19.25
C LYS A 160 -4.06 1.48 -20.10
N VAL A 161 -3.66 0.34 -19.51
CA VAL A 161 -3.69 -0.96 -20.20
C VAL A 161 -5.13 -1.37 -20.50
N ILE A 162 -6.05 -1.20 -19.54
CA ILE A 162 -7.45 -1.61 -19.66
C ILE A 162 -8.20 -0.81 -20.74
N TYR A 163 -7.90 0.48 -20.91
CA TYR A 163 -8.61 1.35 -21.88
C TYR A 163 -7.94 1.43 -23.27
N LEU A 164 -6.85 0.70 -23.50
CA LEU A 164 -6.14 0.66 -24.80
C LEU A 164 -6.16 -0.73 -25.46
N GLU A 165 -6.74 -1.73 -24.81
CA GLU A 165 -7.10 -3.05 -25.39
C GLU A 165 -8.56 -3.04 -25.88
#